data_AF-A0A2N6QLE4-F1
#
_entry.id   AF-A0A2N6QLE4-F1
#
_cell.length_a   1.000
_cell.length_b   1.000
_cell.length_c   1.000
_cell.angle_alpha   90.00
_cell.angle_beta   90.00
_cell.angle_gamma   90.00
#
_symmetry.space_group_name_H-M   'P 1'
#
loop_
_entity.id
_entity.type
_entity.pdbx_description
1 polymer ?
#
loop_
_entity_poly.entity_id
_entity_poly.type
_entity_poly.pdbx_seq_one_letter_code
_entity_poly.pdbx_strand_id
1 'polypeptide(L)'
;MMLKKVKVQDLNVGDKIIYYGFDEESQYLEGAKATVKKSYMESYPFESVAVIQFEDSTEERICDADYFDLIVESNDLQQRKRHQMNQVPNHYQGTDGIDVIEFCRQQFTHDELVGALKFNIIKYTTRLGRKENDLEDLNKIGVYQRRLSEVLADE
;
A
#
# COMPACT_ATOMS: atom_id res chain seq x y z
N MET A 1 -14.51 7.97 1.24
CA MET A 1 -14.37 7.41 -0.11
C MET A 1 -13.40 8.29 -0.86
N MET A 2 -12.35 7.71 -1.45
CA MET A 2 -11.37 8.43 -2.25
C MET A 2 -11.37 7.84 -3.66
N LEU A 3 -11.31 8.69 -4.67
CA LEU A 3 -11.09 8.28 -6.05
C LEU A 3 -9.59 8.29 -6.33
N LYS A 4 -9.10 7.20 -6.93
CA LYS A 4 -7.69 7.05 -7.28
C LYS A 4 -7.58 6.71 -8.77
N LYS A 5 -6.83 7.53 -9.50
CA LYS A 5 -6.40 7.22 -10.88
C LYS A 5 -5.49 6.00 -10.87
N VAL A 6 -5.85 5.01 -11.67
CA VAL A 6 -5.12 3.74 -11.83
C VAL A 6 -5.18 3.30 -13.28
N LYS A 7 -4.35 2.32 -13.66
CA LYS A 7 -4.45 1.62 -14.95
C LYS A 7 -5.20 0.30 -14.78
N VAL A 8 -5.66 -0.30 -15.88
CA VAL A 8 -6.35 -1.59 -15.89
C VAL A 8 -5.50 -2.69 -15.25
N GLN A 9 -4.18 -2.66 -15.45
CA GLN A 9 -3.24 -3.61 -14.82
C GLN A 9 -3.23 -3.56 -13.28
N ASP A 10 -3.67 -2.45 -12.69
CA ASP A 10 -3.70 -2.27 -11.23
C ASP A 10 -5.03 -2.75 -10.61
N LEU A 11 -6.02 -3.09 -11.46
CA LEU A 11 -7.34 -3.54 -11.03
C LEU A 11 -7.38 -5.03 -10.70
N ASN A 12 -8.09 -5.36 -9.63
CA ASN A 12 -8.36 -6.72 -9.20
C ASN A 12 -9.84 -7.04 -9.36
N VAL A 13 -10.16 -8.32 -9.54
CA VAL A 13 -11.55 -8.79 -9.54
C VAL A 13 -12.21 -8.43 -8.20
N GLY A 14 -13.37 -7.77 -8.28
CA GLY A 14 -14.11 -7.26 -7.13
C GLY A 14 -13.83 -5.80 -6.79
N ASP A 15 -12.81 -5.17 -7.39
CA ASP A 15 -12.59 -3.73 -7.22
C ASP A 15 -13.80 -2.95 -7.75
N LYS A 16 -14.18 -1.90 -7.02
CA LYS A 16 -15.25 -0.98 -7.41
C LYS A 16 -14.63 0.25 -8.07
N ILE A 17 -15.19 0.69 -9.18
CA ILE A 17 -14.73 1.86 -9.92
C ILE A 17 -15.88 2.85 -10.17
N ILE A 18 -15.51 4.09 -10.49
CA ILE A 18 -16.37 5.01 -11.22
C ILE A 18 -15.88 5.03 -12.67
N TYR A 19 -16.76 4.70 -13.61
CA TYR A 19 -16.50 4.72 -15.05
C TYR A 19 -17.16 5.94 -15.69
N TYR A 20 -16.42 6.65 -16.53
CA TYR A 20 -16.85 7.89 -17.17
C TYR A 20 -17.03 7.76 -18.68
N GLY A 21 -16.65 6.64 -19.30
CA GLY A 21 -16.74 6.44 -20.75
C GLY A 21 -15.39 6.54 -21.47
N PHE A 22 -15.45 6.36 -22.79
CA PHE A 22 -14.33 6.47 -23.73
C PHE A 22 -14.25 7.91 -24.29
N ASP A 23 -13.05 8.51 -24.26
CA ASP A 23 -12.70 9.73 -25.03
C ASP A 23 -13.35 11.09 -24.63
N GLU A 24 -13.99 11.21 -23.46
CA GLU A 24 -14.49 12.50 -22.94
C GLU A 24 -13.78 12.92 -21.65
N GLU A 25 -13.43 14.22 -21.51
CA GLU A 25 -12.80 14.75 -20.30
C GLU A 25 -13.68 14.47 -19.06
N SER A 26 -13.23 13.51 -18.23
CA SER A 26 -13.96 12.94 -17.09
C SER A 26 -14.44 13.94 -16.03
N GLN A 27 -13.99 15.20 -16.10
CA GLN A 27 -14.26 16.23 -15.10
C GLN A 27 -15.71 16.75 -15.11
N TYR A 28 -16.53 16.39 -16.11
CA TYR A 28 -17.91 16.90 -16.28
C TYR A 28 -19.01 15.83 -16.32
N LEU A 29 -18.68 14.54 -16.25
CA LEU A 29 -19.67 13.45 -16.35
C LEU A 29 -20.02 12.88 -14.97
N GLU A 30 -21.31 12.64 -14.73
CA GLU A 30 -21.76 11.79 -13.62
C GLU A 30 -21.37 10.34 -13.92
N GLY A 31 -20.17 9.94 -13.47
CA GLY A 31 -19.66 8.60 -13.72
C GLY A 31 -20.51 7.50 -13.09
N ALA A 32 -20.59 6.36 -13.77
CA ALA A 32 -21.36 5.20 -13.36
C ALA A 32 -20.53 4.28 -12.44
N LYS A 33 -21.14 3.76 -11.37
CA LYS A 33 -20.48 2.77 -10.51
C LYS A 33 -20.47 1.41 -11.19
N ALA A 34 -19.31 0.77 -11.19
CA ALA A 34 -19.15 -0.57 -11.71
C ALA A 34 -18.21 -1.41 -10.84
N THR A 35 -18.31 -2.74 -10.97
CA THR A 35 -17.44 -3.70 -10.29
C THR A 35 -16.65 -4.50 -11.32
N VAL A 36 -15.34 -4.65 -11.11
CA VAL A 36 -14.47 -5.43 -11.98
C VAL A 36 -14.79 -6.93 -11.83
N LYS A 37 -15.15 -7.59 -12.93
CA LYS A 37 -15.47 -9.02 -12.97
C LYS A 37 -14.29 -9.86 -13.44
N LYS A 38 -13.51 -9.34 -14.39
CA LYS A 38 -12.36 -10.00 -15.00
C LYS A 38 -11.32 -8.95 -15.37
N SER A 39 -10.04 -9.31 -15.27
CA SER A 39 -8.93 -8.56 -15.87
C SER A 39 -7.99 -9.55 -16.55
N TYR A 40 -7.51 -9.20 -17.73
CA TYR A 40 -6.61 -10.04 -18.53
C TYR A 40 -5.82 -9.20 -19.53
N MET A 41 -4.74 -9.78 -20.03
CA MET A 41 -3.94 -9.20 -21.11
C MET A 41 -4.40 -9.80 -22.43
N GLU A 42 -4.76 -8.97 -23.39
CA GLU A 42 -4.98 -9.42 -24.75
C GLU A 42 -3.67 -9.61 -25.50
N SER A 43 -3.65 -10.61 -26.38
CA SER A 43 -2.47 -10.92 -27.17
C SER A 43 -2.33 -10.01 -28.40
N TYR A 44 -3.44 -9.42 -28.88
CA TYR A 44 -3.45 -8.44 -29.97
C TYR A 44 -4.77 -7.62 -29.97
N PRO A 45 -4.71 -6.28 -29.83
CA PRO A 45 -3.52 -5.50 -29.46
C PRO A 45 -3.00 -5.96 -28.09
N PHE A 46 -1.70 -5.80 -27.85
CA PHE A 46 -1.10 -6.18 -26.57
C PHE A 46 -1.50 -5.15 -25.50
N GLU A 47 -2.69 -5.33 -24.93
CA GLU A 47 -3.35 -4.35 -24.09
C GLU A 47 -3.99 -5.01 -22.87
N SER A 48 -3.97 -4.28 -21.75
CA SER A 48 -4.65 -4.68 -20.52
C SER A 48 -6.14 -4.37 -20.65
N VAL A 49 -6.97 -5.38 -20.44
CA VAL A 49 -8.43 -5.29 -20.59
C VAL A 49 -9.10 -5.72 -19.29
N ALA A 50 -10.16 -5.01 -18.90
CA ALA A 50 -11.06 -5.43 -17.83
C ALA A 50 -12.51 -5.53 -18.34
N VAL A 51 -13.27 -6.43 -17.73
CA VAL A 51 -14.73 -6.49 -17.86
C VAL A 51 -15.33 -5.97 -16.57
N ILE A 52 -16.15 -4.94 -16.66
CA ILE A 52 -16.82 -4.28 -15.56
C ILE A 52 -18.32 -4.57 -15.63
N GLN A 53 -18.98 -4.63 -14.46
CA GLN A 53 -20.42 -4.83 -14.35
C GLN A 53 -21.05 -3.65 -13.61
N PHE A 54 -22.05 -3.02 -14.22
CA PHE A 54 -22.83 -1.94 -13.61
C PHE A 54 -23.92 -2.48 -12.68
N GLU A 55 -24.57 -1.57 -11.94
CA GLU A 55 -25.63 -1.93 -10.98
C GLU A 55 -26.87 -2.57 -11.65
N ASP A 56 -27.14 -2.23 -12.91
CA ASP A 56 -28.21 -2.83 -13.72
C ASP A 56 -27.83 -4.20 -14.33
N SER A 57 -26.68 -4.76 -13.91
CA SER A 57 -26.10 -6.02 -14.38
C SER A 57 -25.57 -6.02 -15.81
N THR A 58 -25.59 -4.88 -16.51
CA THR A 58 -24.91 -4.76 -17.81
C THR A 58 -23.41 -4.87 -17.63
N GLU A 59 -22.74 -5.47 -18.61
CA GLU A 59 -21.29 -5.64 -18.62
C GLU A 59 -20.68 -4.86 -19.77
N GLU A 60 -19.57 -4.19 -19.49
CA GLU A 60 -18.79 -3.45 -20.48
C GLU A 60 -17.32 -3.82 -20.37
N ARG A 61 -16.63 -3.70 -21.50
CA ARG A 61 -15.22 -4.00 -21.60
C ARG A 61 -14.44 -2.69 -21.71
N ILE A 62 -13.45 -2.52 -20.85
CA ILE A 62 -12.63 -1.30 -20.76
C ILE A 62 -11.14 -1.62 -20.90
N CYS A 63 -10.37 -0.62 -21.30
CA CYS A 63 -8.92 -0.59 -21.47
C CYS A 63 -8.33 0.70 -20.86
N ASP A 64 -7.01 0.91 -21.00
CA ASP A 64 -6.35 2.10 -20.46
C ASP A 64 -6.70 3.41 -21.20
N ALA A 65 -7.38 3.33 -22.35
CA ALA A 65 -7.93 4.49 -23.05
C ALA A 65 -9.26 4.98 -22.46
N ASP A 66 -9.92 4.16 -21.66
CA ASP A 66 -11.16 4.51 -20.98
C ASP A 66 -10.90 5.34 -19.71
N TYR A 67 -11.81 6.26 -19.41
CA TYR A 67 -11.71 7.09 -18.21
C TYR A 67 -12.44 6.43 -17.03
N PHE A 68 -11.69 6.08 -16.00
CA PHE A 68 -12.24 5.55 -14.76
C PHE A 68 -11.34 5.86 -13.56
N ASP A 69 -11.93 5.83 -12.37
CA ASP A 69 -11.24 5.95 -11.10
C ASP A 69 -11.57 4.78 -10.18
N LEU A 70 -10.56 4.24 -9.49
CA LEU A 70 -10.75 3.24 -8.46
C LEU A 70 -11.41 3.88 -7.23
N ILE A 71 -12.50 3.26 -6.75
CA ILE A 71 -13.13 3.63 -5.50
C ILE A 71 -12.36 2.96 -4.36
N VAL A 72 -11.64 3.77 -3.60
CA VAL A 72 -10.96 3.30 -2.40
C VAL A 72 -11.83 3.62 -1.19
N GLU A 73 -12.39 2.57 -0.58
CA GLU A 73 -13.12 2.70 0.68
C GLU A 73 -12.14 3.04 1.81
N SER A 74 -12.54 3.97 2.70
CA SER A 74 -11.68 4.47 3.78
C SER A 74 -11.26 3.37 4.77
N ASN A 75 -12.06 2.32 4.91
CA ASN A 75 -11.73 1.15 5.73
C ASN A 75 -10.69 0.26 5.06
N ASP A 76 -10.65 0.19 3.72
CA ASP A 76 -9.71 -0.60 2.96
C ASP A 76 -8.30 0.01 3.01
N LEU A 77 -8.18 1.34 3.05
CA LEU A 77 -6.92 2.03 3.36
C LEU A 77 -6.37 1.66 4.75
N GLN A 78 -7.25 1.60 5.75
CA GLN A 78 -6.84 1.21 7.10
C GLN A 78 -6.53 -0.29 7.19
N GLN A 79 -7.17 -1.16 6.41
CA GLN A 79 -6.86 -2.58 6.36
C GLN A 79 -5.60 -2.88 5.55
N ARG A 80 -5.33 -2.18 4.45
CA ARG A 80 -4.09 -2.26 3.66
C ARG A 80 -2.91 -1.63 4.42
N LYS A 81 -3.10 -0.51 5.14
CA LYS A 81 -2.09 0.00 6.09
C LYS A 81 -1.83 -0.98 7.24
N ARG A 82 -2.88 -1.63 7.78
CA ARG A 82 -2.72 -2.69 8.79
C ARG A 82 -2.03 -3.93 8.20
N HIS A 83 -2.30 -4.33 6.96
CA HIS A 83 -1.62 -5.44 6.28
C HIS A 83 -0.16 -5.10 5.92
N GLN A 84 0.16 -3.86 5.51
CA GLN A 84 1.54 -3.43 5.31
C GLN A 84 2.31 -3.27 6.63
N MET A 85 1.65 -2.87 7.71
CA MET A 85 2.25 -2.90 9.06
C MET A 85 2.44 -4.33 9.59
N ASN A 86 1.62 -5.30 9.16
CA ASN A 86 1.69 -6.69 9.60
C ASN A 86 2.45 -7.63 8.66
N GLN A 87 2.90 -7.17 7.48
CA GLN A 87 3.81 -7.94 6.65
C GLN A 87 5.25 -7.64 7.06
N VAL A 88 5.63 -8.20 8.20
CA VAL A 88 7.01 -8.63 8.41
C VAL A 88 7.33 -9.59 7.25
N PRO A 89 8.30 -9.29 6.36
CA PRO A 89 8.67 -10.18 5.27
C PRO A 89 8.84 -11.62 5.78
N ASN A 90 8.44 -12.62 4.99
CA ASN A 90 8.35 -14.02 5.43
C ASN A 90 9.67 -14.55 6.07
N HIS A 91 10.82 -14.00 5.68
CA HIS A 91 12.14 -14.34 6.23
C HIS A 91 12.49 -13.67 7.58
N TYR A 92 11.62 -12.80 8.09
CA TYR A 92 11.69 -12.22 9.43
C TYR A 92 10.59 -12.77 10.35
N GLN A 93 9.76 -13.70 9.86
CA GLN A 93 8.83 -14.45 10.71
C GLN A 93 9.63 -15.54 11.44
N GLY A 94 10.33 -15.16 12.51
CA GLY A 94 10.79 -16.12 13.51
C GLY A 94 9.58 -16.86 14.11
N THR A 95 9.83 -18.01 14.75
CA THR A 95 8.80 -18.97 15.21
C THR A 95 7.73 -18.43 16.17
N ASP A 96 7.78 -17.16 16.61
CA ASP A 96 6.82 -16.55 17.54
C ASP A 96 6.50 -15.07 17.25
N GLY A 97 6.67 -14.60 16.00
CA GLY A 97 6.40 -13.18 15.67
C GLY A 97 7.47 -12.20 16.16
N ILE A 98 8.69 -12.69 16.37
CA ILE A 98 9.88 -11.92 16.74
C ILE A 98 10.26 -10.99 15.58
N ASP A 99 10.18 -9.68 15.80
CA ASP A 99 10.66 -8.70 14.82
C ASP A 99 12.19 -8.62 14.76
N VAL A 100 12.73 -8.00 13.71
CA VAL A 100 14.18 -7.93 13.45
C VAL A 100 14.97 -7.32 14.61
N ILE A 101 14.38 -6.37 15.33
CA ILE A 101 15.07 -5.71 16.45
C ILE A 101 15.08 -6.60 17.67
N GLU A 102 14.01 -7.36 17.91
CA GLU A 102 14.01 -8.35 18.98
C GLU A 102 15.01 -9.48 18.70
N PHE A 103 15.14 -9.89 17.43
CA PHE A 103 16.22 -10.78 17.00
C PHE A 103 17.60 -10.17 17.28
N CYS A 104 17.82 -8.89 16.91
CA CYS A 104 19.07 -8.20 17.23
C CYS A 104 19.33 -8.13 18.73
N ARG A 105 18.31 -7.89 19.58
CA ARG A 105 18.45 -7.83 21.04
C ARG A 105 19.01 -9.13 21.64
N GLN A 106 18.70 -10.28 21.04
CA GLN A 106 19.18 -11.58 21.48
C GLN A 106 20.61 -11.89 21.03
N GLN A 107 21.07 -11.28 19.94
CA GLN A 107 22.35 -11.62 19.30
C GLN A 107 23.44 -10.57 19.50
N PHE A 108 23.06 -9.31 19.68
CA PHE A 108 23.99 -8.19 19.77
C PHE A 108 24.42 -7.94 21.21
N THR A 109 25.66 -7.49 21.38
CA THR A 109 26.08 -6.84 22.62
C THR A 109 25.26 -5.56 22.84
N HIS A 110 25.28 -5.04 24.07
CA HIS A 110 24.59 -3.79 24.40
C HIS A 110 24.96 -2.65 23.43
N ASP A 111 26.26 -2.43 23.21
CA ASP A 111 26.77 -1.38 22.33
C ASP A 111 26.33 -1.57 20.86
N GLU A 112 26.34 -2.81 20.36
CA GLU A 112 25.88 -3.13 19.01
C GLU A 112 24.37 -2.88 18.85
N LEU A 113 23.57 -3.23 19.85
CA LEU A 113 22.13 -2.96 19.87
C LEU A 113 21.85 -1.46 19.89
N VAL A 114 22.55 -0.71 20.74
CA VAL A 114 22.48 0.77 20.78
C VAL A 114 22.86 1.36 19.43
N GLY A 115 23.94 0.87 18.80
CA GLY A 115 24.36 1.27 17.46
C GLY A 115 23.30 1.00 16.40
N ALA A 116 22.69 -0.18 16.41
CA ALA A 116 21.64 -0.57 15.47
C ALA A 116 20.37 0.30 15.60
N LEU A 117 19.97 0.64 16.83
CA LEU A 117 18.84 1.52 17.09
C LEU A 117 19.12 2.95 16.62
N LYS A 118 20.30 3.50 16.95
CA LYS A 118 20.75 4.83 16.46
C LYS A 118 20.79 4.89 14.93
N PHE A 119 21.31 3.85 14.28
CA PHE A 119 21.35 3.77 12.82
C PHE A 119 19.94 3.84 12.21
N ASN A 120 18.98 3.10 12.76
CA ASN A 120 17.60 3.13 12.26
C ASN A 120 16.96 4.51 12.45
N ILE A 121 17.17 5.17 13.59
CA ILE A 121 16.71 6.55 13.82
C ILE A 121 17.26 7.47 12.72
N ILE A 122 18.59 7.49 12.50
CA ILE A 122 19.23 8.32 11.48
C ILE A 122 18.68 8.00 10.08
N LYS A 123 18.54 6.72 9.74
CA LYS A 123 18.03 6.25 8.45
C LYS A 123 16.63 6.80 8.15
N TYR A 124 15.73 6.79 9.13
CA TYR A 124 14.36 7.29 8.91
C TYR A 124 14.27 8.81 9.01
N THR A 125 15.06 9.47 9.87
CA THR A 125 15.16 10.94 9.89
C THR A 125 15.66 11.49 8.56
N THR A 126 16.66 10.85 7.95
CA THR A 126 17.23 11.29 6.66
C THR A 126 16.34 11.04 5.44
N ARG A 127 15.22 10.32 5.60
CA ARG A 127 14.21 10.09 4.55
C ARG A 127 13.07 11.10 4.57
N LEU A 128 12.87 11.81 5.68
CA LEU A 128 11.83 12.82 5.80
C LEU A 128 11.97 13.89 4.71
N GLY A 129 10.87 14.19 4.02
CA GLY A 129 10.82 15.12 2.89
C GLY A 129 11.48 14.61 1.61
N ARG A 130 11.91 13.34 1.57
CA ARG A 130 12.53 12.70 0.38
C ARG A 130 11.69 11.57 -0.21
N LYS A 131 10.65 11.11 0.50
CA LYS A 131 9.69 10.07 0.06
C LYS A 131 8.27 10.49 0.42
N GLU A 132 7.26 9.91 -0.23
CA GLU A 132 5.84 10.24 0.00
C GLU A 132 5.26 9.69 1.34
N ASN A 133 6.11 9.15 2.24
CA ASN A 133 5.68 8.40 3.45
C ASN A 133 6.23 9.01 4.76
N ASP A 134 6.37 10.33 4.85
CA ASP A 134 6.99 11.01 6.00
C ASP A 134 6.38 10.65 7.36
N LEU A 135 5.04 10.50 7.43
CA LEU A 135 4.38 10.11 8.68
C LEU A 135 4.74 8.68 9.11
N GLU A 136 4.93 7.77 8.16
CA GLU A 136 5.34 6.40 8.47
C GLU A 136 6.78 6.35 8.96
N ASP A 137 7.68 7.09 8.32
CA ASP A 137 9.08 7.20 8.74
C ASP A 137 9.18 7.90 10.12
N LEU A 138 8.34 8.91 10.40
CA LEU A 138 8.25 9.55 11.71
C LEU A 138 7.77 8.57 12.81
N ASN A 139 6.76 7.75 12.52
CA ASN A 139 6.30 6.71 13.45
C ASN A 139 7.41 5.68 13.73
N LYS A 140 8.17 5.29 12.70
CA LYS A 140 9.32 4.39 12.85
C LYS A 140 10.39 5.01 13.75
N ILE A 141 10.73 6.29 13.57
CA ILE A 141 11.63 7.01 14.47
C ILE A 141 11.18 6.88 15.93
N GLY A 142 9.89 7.13 16.21
CA GLY A 142 9.33 7.01 17.57
C GLY A 142 9.46 5.61 18.17
N VAL A 143 9.26 4.56 17.36
CA VAL A 143 9.45 3.17 17.80
C VAL A 143 10.90 2.90 18.19
N TYR A 144 11.88 3.27 17.35
CA TYR A 144 13.30 3.04 17.66
C TYR A 144 13.79 3.92 18.82
N GLN A 145 13.28 5.14 18.93
CA GLN A 145 13.59 6.03 20.05
C GLN A 145 13.11 5.45 21.38
N ARG A 146 11.87 4.95 21.45
CA ARG A 146 11.35 4.29 22.65
C ARG A 146 12.19 3.07 23.04
N ARG A 147 12.52 2.20 22.08
CA ARG A 147 13.35 1.00 22.34
C ARG A 147 14.76 1.35 22.78
N LEU A 148 15.36 2.41 22.22
CA LEU A 148 16.65 2.89 22.67
C LEU A 148 16.58 3.40 24.11
N SER A 149 15.52 4.12 24.48
CA SER A 149 15.30 4.53 25.88
C SER A 149 15.15 3.33 26.82
N GLU A 150 14.44 2.27 26.40
CA GLU A 150 14.32 1.02 27.17
C GLU A 150 15.69 0.35 27.37
N VAL A 151 16.47 0.20 26.31
CA VAL A 151 17.81 -0.42 26.38
C VAL A 151 18.76 0.37 27.29
N LEU A 152 18.74 1.71 27.22
CA LEU A 152 19.59 2.57 28.06
C LEU A 152 19.10 2.68 29.52
N ALA A 153 17.83 2.38 29.80
CA ALA A 153 17.29 2.36 31.15
C ALA A 153 17.53 1.01 31.86
N ASP A 154 17.77 -0.05 31.09
CA ASP A 154 18.15 -1.38 31.57
C ASP A 154 19.66 -1.50 31.89
N GLU A 155 20.45 -0.43 31.71
CA GLU A 155 21.87 -0.29 32.11
C GLU A 155 22.02 0.09 33.59
#